data_AF-A0A5P2AQL2-F1
#
_entry.id   AF-A0A5P2AQL2-F1
#
_cell.length_a   1.000
_cell.length_b   1.000
_cell.length_c   1.000
_cell.angle_alpha   90.00
_cell.angle_beta   90.00
_cell.angle_gamma   90.00
#
_symmetry.space_group_name_H-M   'P 1'
#
loop_
_entity.id
_entity.type
_entity.pdbx_description
1 polymer ?
#
loop_
_entity_poly.entity_id
_entity_poly.type
_entity_poly.pdbx_seq_one_letter_code
_entity_poly.pdbx_strand_id
1 'polypeptide(L)'
;MSRTRSTSRTALLAALGLITATGATATVLGTATAGAAAPGCKVDYQITNQWSTGFGTNVTVTNTGDALSSWTLEWSYAGNQQVTQGWNATITQSGAAVTAKNVSYNGTLATGGSASFGFNGSYSGTNAVPATFTLNGVVCNGATPTTPPTTPPTTPPTTPPTTPPGTKADNPYAGAKVYVNPEWSAKAAAEPGGSKVSNQPTGIWLDRIAAVNGSATSMGLRAHLDEALKQKGTGELVVQLVVYNLPGRDCAALASNGELGPTEIGRYKTEYIDPLAAILADSKYAGLRIVTTVEIDSLPNLVTNVSGRPTATPNCDVMKANGNYITGVGYALKKLGAIANVYNYIDAGHHGWLGWDDNFGPSAELFKQAASAEGSTVDNVHGFIVNTANYSALKEDHFKIEDSVNGTSVRQSKWIDWNRYTDELSYAQAMRAKLVSIGFNSNLGMLIDTSRNGWGGTQRPTGPGALTNVDTYVNGGRFDRRLNPGNWCNQSGAGLGERPQAAPAAGIDAYVWMKPPGESDGASKEIPNDEGKGFDRMCDPTYTGNIRNGNSMSGSLPDAPLAGKWFSAQFQELLKNAHPAL
;
A
#
# COMPACT_ATOMS: atom_id res chain seq x y z
N MET A 1 -8.69 -78.27 48.00
CA MET A 1 -9.24 -77.69 49.25
C MET A 1 -8.21 -76.67 49.75
N SER A 2 -8.41 -75.38 49.53
CA SER A 2 -9.19 -74.42 50.35
C SER A 2 -8.34 -73.78 51.46
N ARG A 3 -8.07 -72.46 51.27
CA ARG A 3 -7.91 -71.38 52.27
C ARG A 3 -6.73 -71.53 53.26
N THR A 4 -6.10 -70.50 53.82
CA THR A 4 -6.58 -69.17 54.26
C THR A 4 -5.36 -68.30 54.68
N ARG A 5 -5.44 -66.97 54.43
CA ARG A 5 -5.16 -65.80 55.31
C ARG A 5 -3.94 -65.80 56.26
N SER A 6 -3.29 -64.69 56.62
CA SER A 6 -3.38 -63.23 56.35
C SER A 6 -2.40 -62.56 57.32
N THR A 7 -2.14 -61.27 57.09
CA THR A 7 -1.62 -60.23 58.00
C THR A 7 -0.11 -60.22 58.25
N SER A 8 0.61 -59.11 58.46
CA SER A 8 0.50 -57.65 58.23
C SER A 8 1.64 -57.04 59.07
N ARG A 9 2.33 -55.98 58.59
CA ARG A 9 2.71 -54.71 59.31
C ARG A 9 4.16 -54.22 59.06
N THR A 10 4.25 -52.89 58.79
CA THR A 10 5.31 -51.90 59.18
C THR A 10 6.76 -52.10 58.68
N ALA A 11 7.64 -51.12 58.45
CA ALA A 11 7.65 -49.65 58.44
C ALA A 11 9.00 -49.16 57.83
N LEU A 12 9.01 -47.89 57.39
CA LEU A 12 10.07 -46.88 57.23
C LEU A 12 11.61 -47.20 57.26
N LEU A 13 12.30 -46.63 56.25
CA LEU A 13 13.53 -45.79 56.24
C LEU A 13 14.81 -46.20 57.01
N ALA A 14 15.96 -46.31 56.29
CA ALA A 14 17.18 -45.48 56.46
C ALA A 14 18.44 -46.01 55.71
N ALA A 15 18.93 -45.21 54.76
CA ALA A 15 20.30 -44.69 54.53
C ALA A 15 21.63 -45.52 54.67
N LEU A 16 22.50 -45.25 53.68
CA LEU A 16 23.99 -45.21 53.63
C LEU A 16 24.85 -46.49 53.48
N GLY A 17 25.72 -46.48 52.46
CA GLY A 17 26.91 -47.33 52.33
C GLY A 17 27.63 -47.16 50.98
N LEU A 18 28.52 -46.17 50.88
CA LEU A 18 29.55 -46.04 49.83
C LEU A 18 30.56 -47.20 49.92
N ILE A 19 31.09 -47.69 48.79
CA ILE A 19 32.53 -47.90 48.51
C ILE A 19 32.72 -48.28 47.02
N THR A 20 33.70 -47.62 46.43
CA THR A 20 34.20 -47.64 45.05
C THR A 20 35.18 -48.79 44.77
N ALA A 21 35.19 -49.35 43.55
CA ALA A 21 36.39 -49.57 42.70
C ALA A 21 36.14 -50.51 41.48
N THR A 22 36.10 -49.91 40.29
CA THR A 22 36.76 -50.26 39.01
C THR A 22 36.94 -51.72 38.54
N GLY A 23 36.47 -51.99 37.31
CA GLY A 23 37.01 -53.03 36.41
C GLY A 23 36.00 -53.51 35.35
N ALA A 24 36.13 -53.02 34.12
CA ALA A 24 35.13 -53.06 33.04
C ALA A 24 35.05 -54.39 32.26
N THR A 25 33.82 -54.79 31.86
CA THR A 25 33.52 -55.49 30.59
C THR A 25 32.06 -55.28 30.17
N ALA A 26 31.88 -54.51 29.09
CA ALA A 26 30.82 -54.51 28.07
C ALA A 26 29.35 -54.72 28.46
N THR A 27 28.64 -53.61 28.68
CA THR A 27 27.20 -53.49 28.44
C THR A 27 26.96 -52.59 27.23
N VAL A 28 26.31 -53.15 26.19
CA VAL A 28 25.73 -52.36 25.10
C VAL A 28 24.53 -51.63 25.68
N LEU A 29 24.75 -50.40 26.14
CA LEU A 29 23.70 -49.42 26.36
C LEU A 29 23.73 -48.50 25.16
N GLY A 30 22.64 -48.52 24.39
CA GLY A 30 22.41 -47.57 23.31
C GLY A 30 22.65 -46.17 23.86
N THR A 31 23.61 -45.46 23.27
CA THR A 31 23.65 -44.02 23.37
C THR A 31 22.33 -43.54 22.77
N ALA A 32 21.40 -43.17 23.65
CA ALA A 32 20.44 -42.15 23.31
C ALA A 32 21.31 -40.98 22.84
N THR A 33 21.37 -40.80 21.51
CA THR A 33 21.78 -39.53 20.94
C THR A 33 20.97 -38.49 21.69
N ALA A 34 21.67 -37.61 22.43
CA ALA A 34 21.06 -36.42 22.98
C ALA A 34 20.12 -35.88 21.90
N GLY A 35 18.82 -35.90 22.19
CA GLY A 35 17.82 -35.44 21.25
C GLY A 35 18.28 -34.07 20.80
N ALA A 36 18.45 -33.89 19.49
CA ALA A 36 18.69 -32.58 18.93
C ALA A 36 17.60 -31.67 19.53
N ALA A 37 18.01 -30.77 20.42
CA ALA A 37 17.09 -29.84 21.06
C ALA A 37 16.34 -29.13 19.93
N ALA A 38 15.02 -29.11 20.01
CA ALA A 38 14.21 -28.43 19.02
C ALA A 38 14.73 -26.97 18.88
N PRO A 39 14.82 -26.42 17.65
CA PRO A 39 15.45 -25.12 17.42
C PRO A 39 14.82 -24.03 18.29
N GLY A 40 15.67 -23.26 18.99
CA GLY A 40 15.21 -22.32 20.03
C GLY A 40 14.66 -21.00 19.51
N CYS A 41 14.86 -20.68 18.22
CA CYS A 41 14.50 -19.38 17.66
C CYS A 41 14.44 -19.32 16.13
N LYS A 42 13.73 -18.31 15.62
CA LYS A 42 13.80 -17.79 14.25
C LYS A 42 14.34 -16.36 14.28
N VAL A 43 15.25 -16.01 13.37
CA VAL A 43 15.80 -14.66 13.26
C VAL A 43 15.55 -14.13 11.86
N ASP A 44 14.95 -12.95 11.78
CA ASP A 44 14.83 -12.17 10.56
C ASP A 44 15.83 -11.02 10.62
N TYR A 45 16.86 -11.09 9.78
CA TYR A 45 17.91 -10.06 9.67
C TYR A 45 17.74 -9.36 8.33
N GLN A 46 17.31 -8.11 8.36
CA GLN A 46 16.98 -7.33 7.17
C GLN A 46 17.87 -6.11 7.07
N ILE A 47 18.64 -6.03 5.99
CA ILE A 47 19.33 -4.79 5.62
C ILE A 47 18.25 -3.84 5.07
N THR A 48 17.89 -2.82 5.86
CA THR A 48 16.79 -1.90 5.54
C THR A 48 17.23 -0.83 4.54
N ASN A 49 18.50 -0.45 4.57
CA ASN A 49 19.15 0.41 3.58
C ASN A 49 20.66 0.11 3.54
N GLN A 50 21.31 0.40 2.40
CA GLN A 50 22.75 0.24 2.23
C GLN A 50 23.30 1.34 1.33
N TRP A 51 24.46 1.89 1.69
CA TRP A 51 25.22 2.88 0.93
C TRP A 51 26.71 2.48 0.86
N SER A 52 27.56 3.31 0.24
CA SER A 52 28.93 2.94 -0.12
C SER A 52 29.84 2.47 1.03
N THR A 53 29.60 2.93 2.25
CA THR A 53 30.43 2.62 3.43
C THR A 53 29.63 2.16 4.64
N GLY A 54 28.31 2.01 4.52
CA GLY A 54 27.46 1.63 5.63
C GLY A 54 26.07 1.14 5.26
N PHE A 55 25.34 0.66 6.25
CA PHE A 55 24.06 0.03 6.10
C PHE A 55 23.24 0.17 7.38
N GLY A 56 21.92 0.18 7.25
CA GLY A 56 20.96 0.04 8.34
C GLY A 56 20.40 -1.37 8.35
N THR A 57 20.10 -1.89 9.53
CA THR A 57 19.56 -3.23 9.72
C THR A 57 18.47 -3.23 10.77
N ASN A 58 17.39 -3.97 10.50
CA ASN A 58 16.41 -4.41 11.49
C ASN A 58 16.57 -5.91 11.72
N VAL A 59 16.56 -6.31 12.98
CA VAL A 59 16.63 -7.70 13.41
C VAL A 59 15.40 -8.03 14.25
N THR A 60 14.66 -9.07 13.88
CA THR A 60 13.57 -9.62 14.68
C THR A 60 13.94 -11.02 15.13
N VAL A 61 13.93 -11.26 16.44
CA VAL A 61 14.10 -12.59 17.03
C VAL A 61 12.74 -13.10 17.51
N THR A 62 12.34 -14.28 17.06
CA THR A 62 11.15 -15.00 17.52
C THR A 62 11.61 -16.21 18.33
N ASN A 63 11.16 -16.31 19.58
CA ASN A 63 11.41 -17.47 20.43
C ASN A 63 10.51 -18.63 20.00
N THR A 64 11.09 -19.78 19.63
CA THR A 64 10.32 -20.99 19.29
C THR A 64 10.46 -22.09 20.34
N GLY A 65 11.24 -21.84 21.40
CA GLY A 65 11.41 -22.72 22.55
C GLY A 65 10.65 -22.26 23.79
N ASP A 66 11.12 -22.67 24.97
CA ASP A 66 10.55 -22.28 26.27
C ASP A 66 10.59 -20.77 26.49
N ALA A 67 9.64 -20.25 27.28
CA ALA A 67 9.57 -18.82 27.58
C ALA A 67 10.87 -18.29 28.23
N LEU A 68 11.35 -17.16 27.74
CA LEU A 68 12.57 -16.50 28.21
C LEU A 68 12.21 -15.24 29.01
N SER A 69 12.93 -15.00 30.11
CA SER A 69 12.83 -13.75 30.90
C SER A 69 13.84 -12.68 30.45
N SER A 70 14.84 -13.08 29.67
CA SER A 70 15.83 -12.21 29.02
C SER A 70 16.36 -12.90 27.76
N TRP A 71 16.87 -12.11 26.81
CA TRP A 71 17.43 -12.65 25.59
C TRP A 71 18.75 -11.98 25.23
N THR A 72 19.66 -12.82 24.73
CA THR A 72 20.95 -12.46 24.14
C THR A 72 21.02 -13.13 22.78
N LEU A 73 21.08 -12.32 21.72
CA LEU A 73 21.26 -12.79 20.35
C LEU A 73 22.70 -12.57 19.92
N GLU A 74 23.35 -13.60 19.39
CA GLU A 74 24.75 -13.54 18.95
C GLU A 74 24.89 -14.02 17.51
N TRP A 75 25.80 -13.38 16.78
CA TRP A 75 26.20 -13.78 15.44
C TRP A 75 27.64 -13.34 15.15
N SER A 76 28.19 -13.82 14.03
CA SER A 76 29.49 -13.34 13.52
C SER A 76 29.36 -12.92 12.07
N TYR A 77 30.00 -11.81 11.72
CA TYR A 77 30.13 -11.38 10.32
C TYR A 77 31.20 -12.20 9.60
N ALA A 78 30.95 -12.51 8.32
CA ALA A 78 31.94 -13.14 7.45
C ALA A 78 32.90 -12.11 6.81
N GLY A 79 32.53 -10.83 6.84
CA GLY A 79 33.30 -9.72 6.28
C GLY A 79 33.84 -8.77 7.35
N ASN A 80 34.02 -7.52 6.96
CA ASN A 80 34.57 -6.48 7.82
C ASN A 80 33.52 -5.55 8.44
N GLN A 81 32.26 -6.00 8.51
CA GLN A 81 31.18 -5.17 9.03
C GLN A 81 31.41 -4.78 10.48
N GLN A 82 31.12 -3.51 10.83
CA GLN A 82 31.20 -3.00 12.19
C GLN A 82 29.90 -2.29 12.56
N VAL A 83 29.27 -2.64 13.68
CA VAL A 83 28.10 -1.95 14.21
C VAL A 83 28.54 -0.58 14.76
N THR A 84 27.92 0.50 14.28
CA THR A 84 28.26 1.87 14.68
C THR A 84 27.27 2.46 15.68
N GLN A 85 25.98 2.10 15.58
CA GLN A 85 24.93 2.60 16.47
C GLN A 85 23.75 1.64 16.49
N GLY A 86 23.32 1.20 17.67
CA GLY A 86 22.13 0.34 17.85
C GLY A 86 20.99 1.04 18.61
N TRP A 87 19.78 0.52 18.45
CA TRP A 87 18.60 0.90 19.23
C TRP A 87 17.75 -0.32 19.58
N ASN A 88 16.95 -0.21 20.67
CA ASN A 88 16.11 -1.28 21.23
C ASN A 88 16.87 -2.57 21.66
N ALA A 89 18.20 -2.53 21.68
CA ALA A 89 19.09 -3.55 22.23
C ALA A 89 20.42 -2.90 22.65
N THR A 90 21.08 -3.49 23.65
CA THR A 90 22.48 -3.16 23.96
C THR A 90 23.38 -4.03 23.10
N ILE A 91 24.09 -3.42 22.13
CA ILE A 91 24.92 -4.15 21.16
C ILE A 91 26.40 -3.91 21.45
N THR A 92 27.17 -4.99 21.54
CA THR A 92 28.63 -4.98 21.65
C THR A 92 29.24 -5.82 20.55
N GLN A 93 30.39 -5.40 20.02
CA GLN A 93 31.13 -6.13 18.99
C GLN A 93 32.61 -6.26 19.36
N SER A 94 33.18 -7.45 19.14
CA SER A 94 34.61 -7.72 19.24
C SER A 94 35.08 -8.44 17.97
N GLY A 95 35.88 -7.76 17.15
CA GLY A 95 36.24 -8.25 15.82
C GLY A 95 34.98 -8.46 14.96
N ALA A 96 34.75 -9.69 14.53
CA ALA A 96 33.58 -10.07 13.74
C ALA A 96 32.37 -10.51 14.59
N ALA A 97 32.55 -10.78 15.89
CA ALA A 97 31.52 -11.31 16.76
C ALA A 97 30.66 -10.19 17.36
N VAL A 98 29.34 -10.30 17.22
CA VAL A 98 28.36 -9.33 17.73
C VAL A 98 27.44 -9.99 18.75
N THR A 99 27.20 -9.29 19.85
CA THR A 99 26.25 -9.68 20.90
C THR A 99 25.23 -8.56 21.08
N ALA A 100 23.94 -8.87 20.90
CA ALA A 100 22.82 -7.98 21.18
C ALA A 100 22.02 -8.49 22.38
N LYS A 101 21.86 -7.65 23.41
CA LYS A 101 21.09 -7.98 24.62
C LYS A 101 19.83 -7.13 24.72
N ASN A 102 18.77 -7.70 25.27
CA ASN A 102 17.55 -6.97 25.56
C ASN A 102 17.80 -5.73 26.44
N VAL A 103 16.98 -4.70 26.25
CA VAL A 103 16.86 -3.57 27.17
C VAL A 103 15.76 -3.86 28.20
N SER A 104 15.55 -2.96 29.17
CA SER A 104 14.70 -3.22 30.34
C SER A 104 13.25 -3.57 30.02
N TYR A 105 12.69 -3.07 28.91
CA TYR A 105 11.28 -3.26 28.58
C TYR A 105 11.00 -4.42 27.61
N ASN A 106 12.01 -5.03 27.00
CA ASN A 106 11.81 -6.05 25.95
C ASN A 106 12.47 -7.40 26.24
N GLY A 107 12.80 -7.70 27.50
CA GLY A 107 13.49 -8.95 27.88
C GLY A 107 12.63 -10.21 27.84
N THR A 108 11.34 -10.12 28.17
CA THR A 108 10.46 -11.29 28.23
C THR A 108 10.00 -11.71 26.85
N LEU A 109 10.28 -12.96 26.46
CA LEU A 109 9.82 -13.58 25.22
C LEU A 109 9.13 -14.91 25.53
N ALA A 110 7.80 -14.93 25.52
CA ALA A 110 7.02 -16.17 25.54
C ALA A 110 7.33 -17.04 24.30
N THR A 111 6.96 -18.32 24.34
CA THR A 111 6.97 -19.18 23.15
C THR A 111 6.11 -18.56 22.04
N GLY A 112 6.68 -18.38 20.86
CA GLY A 112 6.09 -17.65 19.72
C GLY A 112 6.21 -16.12 19.80
N GLY A 113 6.66 -15.57 20.93
CA GLY A 113 6.88 -14.13 21.11
C GLY A 113 8.09 -13.63 20.34
N SER A 114 8.09 -12.34 19.97
CA SER A 114 9.18 -11.73 19.22
C SER A 114 9.67 -10.42 19.84
N ALA A 115 10.96 -10.13 19.67
CA ALA A 115 11.57 -8.83 19.94
C ALA A 115 12.24 -8.31 18.66
N SER A 116 12.14 -7.00 18.43
CA SER A 116 12.80 -6.34 17.30
C SER A 116 13.75 -5.25 17.78
N PHE A 117 14.92 -5.20 17.17
CA PHE A 117 15.92 -4.15 17.38
C PHE A 117 16.57 -3.77 16.05
N GLY A 118 17.33 -2.69 16.01
CA GLY A 118 18.02 -2.28 14.80
C GLY A 118 19.36 -1.64 15.09
N PHE A 119 20.14 -1.50 14.04
CA PHE A 119 21.43 -0.82 14.10
C PHE A 119 21.88 -0.30 12.74
N ASN A 120 22.74 0.71 12.77
CA ASN A 120 23.58 1.11 11.66
C ASN A 120 24.94 0.42 11.78
N GLY A 121 25.53 0.02 10.66
CA GLY A 121 26.87 -0.52 10.58
C GLY A 121 27.67 0.05 9.40
N SER A 122 28.99 -0.09 9.46
CA SER A 122 29.91 0.21 8.38
C SER A 122 30.44 -1.08 7.75
N TYR A 123 30.87 -1.02 6.48
CA TYR A 123 31.49 -2.13 5.76
C TYR A 123 32.32 -1.60 4.58
N SER A 124 33.12 -2.45 3.96
CA SER A 124 33.67 -2.20 2.63
C SER A 124 33.61 -3.46 1.75
N GLY A 125 33.38 -3.31 0.45
CA GLY A 125 33.26 -4.46 -0.45
C GLY A 125 31.89 -5.11 -0.31
N THR A 126 31.83 -6.36 0.14
CA THR A 126 30.57 -7.13 0.20
C THR A 126 29.95 -7.08 1.59
N ASN A 127 28.67 -6.70 1.67
CA ASN A 127 27.90 -6.74 2.92
C ASN A 127 27.09 -8.04 3.05
N ALA A 128 27.78 -9.14 3.36
CA ALA A 128 27.11 -10.44 3.54
C ALA A 128 26.30 -10.50 4.84
N VAL A 129 25.05 -10.96 4.74
CA VAL A 129 24.17 -11.22 5.90
C VAL A 129 24.69 -12.42 6.70
N PRO A 130 24.68 -12.39 8.05
CA PRO A 130 25.09 -13.52 8.87
C PRO A 130 24.21 -14.76 8.63
N ALA A 131 24.85 -15.93 8.49
CA ALA A 131 24.15 -17.19 8.20
C ALA A 131 23.69 -17.93 9.46
N THR A 132 24.28 -17.63 10.62
CA THR A 132 24.02 -18.36 11.87
C THR A 132 23.85 -17.37 13.01
N PHE A 133 22.78 -17.59 13.77
CA PHE A 133 22.47 -16.84 14.99
C PHE A 133 22.29 -17.81 16.14
N THR A 134 22.67 -17.40 17.35
CA THR A 134 22.36 -18.11 18.59
C THR A 134 21.56 -17.22 19.53
N LEU A 135 20.47 -17.74 20.09
CA LEU A 135 19.68 -17.11 21.14
C LEU A 135 19.98 -17.80 22.47
N ASN A 136 20.55 -17.06 23.43
CA ASN A 136 20.97 -17.58 24.73
C ASN A 136 21.83 -18.86 24.61
N GLY A 137 22.71 -18.92 23.60
CA GLY A 137 23.59 -20.06 23.33
C GLY A 137 22.97 -21.20 22.50
N VAL A 138 21.70 -21.10 22.10
CA VAL A 138 21.02 -22.11 21.25
C VAL A 138 20.92 -21.63 19.81
N VAL A 139 21.30 -22.45 18.83
CA VAL A 139 21.28 -22.11 17.40
C VAL A 139 19.84 -21.91 16.89
N CYS A 140 19.62 -20.82 16.15
CA CYS A 140 18.35 -20.54 15.45
C CYS A 140 18.32 -21.23 14.07
N ASN A 141 17.21 -21.86 13.69
CA ASN A 141 17.00 -22.35 12.33
C ASN A 141 16.15 -21.35 11.53
N GLY A 142 16.68 -20.85 10.40
CA GLY A 142 15.91 -20.06 9.44
C GLY A 142 16.20 -18.55 9.40
N ALA A 143 17.47 -18.14 9.44
CA ALA A 143 17.83 -16.84 8.90
C ALA A 143 17.42 -16.81 7.42
N THR A 144 16.58 -15.86 7.03
CA THR A 144 16.24 -15.63 5.61
C THR A 144 16.95 -14.35 5.18
N PRO A 145 18.18 -14.40 4.63
CA PRO A 145 18.83 -13.23 4.08
C PRO A 145 18.00 -12.69 2.92
N THR A 146 17.54 -11.44 3.00
CA THR A 146 17.04 -10.72 1.83
C THR A 146 17.96 -9.52 1.59
N THR A 147 18.65 -9.51 0.46
CA THR A 147 19.46 -8.38 -0.02
C THR A 147 18.71 -7.71 -1.17
N PRO A 148 18.50 -6.38 -1.16
CA PRO A 148 17.96 -5.67 -2.33
C PRO A 148 18.95 -5.68 -3.51
N PRO A 149 18.53 -5.87 -4.78
CA PRO A 149 19.44 -5.83 -5.92
C PRO A 149 19.87 -4.40 -6.26
N THR A 150 21.16 -4.20 -6.58
CA THR A 150 21.76 -2.93 -7.04
C THR A 150 21.80 -2.77 -8.57
N THR A 151 20.99 -3.54 -9.30
CA THR A 151 20.86 -3.42 -10.76
C THR A 151 19.40 -3.62 -11.20
N PRO A 152 18.83 -2.71 -12.02
CA PRO A 152 17.51 -2.92 -12.64
C PRO A 152 17.53 -4.21 -13.48
N PRO A 153 16.56 -5.14 -13.33
CA PRO A 153 16.56 -6.38 -14.08
C PRO A 153 16.13 -6.14 -15.53
N THR A 154 16.99 -6.50 -16.49
CA THR A 154 16.67 -6.56 -17.93
C THR A 154 16.04 -7.89 -18.36
N THR A 155 15.64 -8.75 -17.43
CA THR A 155 14.97 -10.02 -17.74
C THR A 155 13.86 -10.32 -16.73
N PRO A 156 12.60 -10.47 -17.19
CA PRO A 156 11.50 -10.96 -16.36
C PRO A 156 11.78 -12.36 -15.79
N PRO A 157 11.24 -12.73 -14.62
CA PRO A 157 11.31 -14.10 -14.12
C PRO A 157 10.53 -15.03 -15.06
N THR A 158 11.19 -16.06 -15.59
CA THR A 158 10.62 -17.03 -16.53
C THR A 158 9.80 -18.16 -15.89
N THR A 159 9.50 -18.08 -14.60
CA THR A 159 8.66 -19.06 -13.91
C THR A 159 7.56 -18.36 -13.11
N PRO A 160 6.31 -18.35 -13.61
CA PRO A 160 5.16 -17.91 -12.83
C PRO A 160 4.99 -18.81 -11.59
N PRO A 161 4.63 -18.27 -10.41
CA PRO A 161 4.07 -19.09 -9.35
C PRO A 161 2.75 -19.66 -9.88
N THR A 162 2.67 -20.98 -10.04
CA THR A 162 1.41 -21.64 -10.37
C THR A 162 0.55 -21.66 -9.11
N THR A 163 -0.28 -20.64 -8.94
CA THR A 163 -1.36 -20.64 -7.96
C THR A 163 -2.33 -21.78 -8.33
N PRO A 164 -2.68 -22.68 -7.39
CA PRO A 164 -3.68 -23.71 -7.65
C PRO A 164 -4.99 -23.09 -8.16
N PRO A 165 -5.72 -23.75 -9.08
CA PRO A 165 -7.02 -23.25 -9.53
C PRO A 165 -7.95 -23.00 -8.33
N GLY A 166 -8.41 -21.77 -8.16
CA GLY A 166 -9.40 -21.39 -7.15
C GLY A 166 -8.88 -20.60 -5.94
N THR A 167 -7.59 -20.31 -5.82
CA THR A 167 -7.08 -19.38 -4.79
C THR A 167 -6.66 -18.04 -5.40
N LYS A 168 -6.97 -16.93 -4.72
CA LYS A 168 -6.55 -15.58 -5.13
C LYS A 168 -5.02 -15.51 -5.13
N ALA A 169 -4.45 -14.91 -6.18
CA ALA A 169 -3.02 -14.60 -6.22
C ALA A 169 -2.67 -13.57 -5.14
N ASP A 170 -1.47 -13.64 -4.58
CA ASP A 170 -1.01 -12.65 -3.60
C ASP A 170 -0.97 -11.23 -4.19
N ASN A 171 -0.40 -11.10 -5.39
CA ASN A 171 -0.47 -9.89 -6.20
C ASN A 171 -1.16 -10.22 -7.54
N PRO A 172 -2.33 -9.64 -7.86
CA PRO A 172 -3.05 -9.94 -9.10
C PRO A 172 -2.30 -9.49 -10.36
N TYR A 173 -1.42 -8.49 -10.27
CA TYR A 173 -0.63 -7.95 -11.39
C TYR A 173 0.62 -8.77 -11.69
N ALA A 174 1.13 -9.55 -10.73
CA ALA A 174 2.34 -10.35 -10.90
C ALA A 174 2.14 -11.42 -12.00
N GLY A 175 2.98 -11.36 -13.03
CA GLY A 175 2.96 -12.29 -14.17
C GLY A 175 1.74 -12.17 -15.09
N ALA A 176 0.93 -11.12 -14.95
CA ALA A 176 -0.27 -10.91 -15.75
C ALA A 176 -0.11 -9.74 -16.72
N LYS A 177 -0.77 -9.83 -17.88
CA LYS A 177 -1.08 -8.65 -18.70
C LYS A 177 -2.12 -7.79 -17.96
N VAL A 178 -2.30 -6.56 -18.40
CA VAL A 178 -3.39 -5.70 -17.91
C VAL A 178 -4.22 -5.25 -19.11
N TYR A 179 -5.53 -5.20 -18.93
CA TYR A 179 -6.50 -4.84 -19.95
C TYR A 179 -6.24 -3.45 -20.53
N VAL A 180 -6.18 -3.36 -21.85
CA VAL A 180 -6.15 -2.09 -22.59
C VAL A 180 -7.57 -1.76 -23.04
N ASN A 181 -8.14 -0.67 -22.52
CA ASN A 181 -9.47 -0.22 -22.91
C ASN A 181 -9.45 0.30 -24.37
N PRO A 182 -10.15 -0.35 -25.31
CA PRO A 182 -10.13 0.06 -26.72
C PRO A 182 -10.75 1.45 -26.95
N GLU A 183 -11.71 1.88 -26.13
CA GLU A 183 -12.34 3.20 -26.28
C GLU A 183 -11.38 4.32 -25.89
N TRP A 184 -10.65 4.16 -24.79
CA TRP A 184 -9.61 5.11 -24.40
C TRP A 184 -8.42 5.06 -25.38
N SER A 185 -8.00 3.85 -25.77
CA SER A 185 -6.91 3.64 -26.73
C SER A 185 -7.17 4.38 -28.04
N ALA A 186 -8.39 4.32 -28.58
CA ALA A 186 -8.78 5.03 -29.79
C ALA A 186 -8.71 6.56 -29.62
N LYS A 187 -9.18 7.11 -28.50
CA LYS A 187 -9.09 8.55 -28.20
C LYS A 187 -7.63 9.01 -28.09
N ALA A 188 -6.82 8.27 -27.34
CA ALA A 188 -5.39 8.56 -27.20
C ALA A 188 -4.67 8.48 -28.56
N ALA A 189 -4.91 7.46 -29.36
CA ALA A 189 -4.28 7.30 -30.67
C ALA A 189 -4.66 8.38 -31.69
N ALA A 190 -5.84 9.01 -31.52
CA ALA A 190 -6.30 10.11 -32.38
C ALA A 190 -5.58 11.44 -32.10
N GLU A 191 -4.91 11.56 -30.95
CA GLU A 191 -4.15 12.75 -30.59
C GLU A 191 -2.73 12.73 -31.18
N PRO A 192 -2.18 13.88 -31.61
CA PRO A 192 -0.78 13.99 -31.99
C PRO A 192 0.17 13.40 -30.94
N GLY A 193 0.98 12.43 -31.34
CA GLY A 193 1.93 11.73 -30.45
C GLY A 193 1.31 10.72 -29.49
N GLY A 194 -0.02 10.60 -29.43
CA GLY A 194 -0.72 9.75 -28.46
C GLY A 194 -0.58 8.25 -28.73
N SER A 195 -0.17 7.84 -29.94
CA SER A 195 0.19 6.44 -30.23
C SER A 195 1.33 5.89 -29.36
N LYS A 196 2.13 6.77 -28.72
CA LYS A 196 3.16 6.36 -27.76
C LYS A 196 2.57 5.73 -26.48
N VAL A 197 1.33 6.06 -26.14
CA VAL A 197 0.70 5.65 -24.88
C VAL A 197 -0.64 4.96 -25.07
N SER A 198 -1.22 4.96 -26.27
CA SER A 198 -2.54 4.36 -26.53
C SER A 198 -2.62 2.87 -26.23
N ASN A 199 -1.49 2.16 -26.13
CA ASN A 199 -1.43 0.75 -25.72
C ASN A 199 -1.24 0.54 -24.21
N GLN A 200 -1.26 1.60 -23.40
CA GLN A 200 -1.18 1.48 -21.95
C GLN A 200 -2.53 1.07 -21.35
N PRO A 201 -2.54 0.23 -20.31
CA PRO A 201 -3.77 -0.17 -19.64
C PRO A 201 -4.30 0.95 -18.74
N THR A 202 -5.62 1.16 -18.74
CA THR A 202 -6.28 2.18 -17.91
C THR A 202 -7.47 1.61 -17.15
N GLY A 203 -7.88 2.27 -16.06
CA GLY A 203 -9.08 1.91 -15.32
C GLY A 203 -10.37 2.09 -16.14
N ILE A 204 -11.34 1.21 -15.92
CA ILE A 204 -12.72 1.35 -16.41
C ILE A 204 -13.57 1.94 -15.29
N TRP A 205 -14.15 3.10 -15.54
CA TRP A 205 -14.94 3.82 -14.54
C TRP A 205 -16.41 3.44 -14.61
N LEU A 206 -16.92 2.89 -13.52
CA LEU A 206 -18.34 2.58 -13.36
C LEU A 206 -18.96 3.70 -12.54
N ASP A 207 -18.95 4.91 -13.11
CA ASP A 207 -19.33 6.16 -12.44
C ASP A 207 -20.86 6.37 -12.35
N ARG A 208 -21.65 5.39 -12.81
CA ARG A 208 -23.12 5.39 -12.83
C ARG A 208 -23.64 3.99 -13.16
N ILE A 209 -24.90 3.72 -12.84
CA ILE A 209 -25.62 2.48 -13.20
C ILE A 209 -25.58 2.25 -14.72
N ALA A 210 -25.72 3.31 -15.52
CA ALA A 210 -25.64 3.21 -16.97
C ALA A 210 -24.27 2.72 -17.49
N ALA A 211 -23.17 2.99 -16.77
CA ALA A 211 -21.84 2.52 -17.17
C ALA A 211 -21.66 1.00 -16.96
N VAL A 212 -22.41 0.40 -16.02
CA VAL A 212 -22.44 -1.05 -15.84
C VAL A 212 -23.08 -1.72 -17.07
N ASN A 213 -24.19 -1.16 -17.54
CA ASN A 213 -24.96 -1.70 -18.67
C ASN A 213 -24.36 -1.34 -20.05
N GLY A 214 -23.70 -0.19 -20.14
CA GLY A 214 -23.26 0.39 -21.41
C GLY A 214 -24.34 1.22 -22.09
N SER A 215 -23.98 1.83 -23.21
CA SER A 215 -24.89 2.59 -24.08
C SER A 215 -24.67 2.25 -25.55
N ALA A 216 -25.42 2.88 -26.45
CA ALA A 216 -25.19 2.77 -27.89
C ALA A 216 -23.80 3.29 -28.32
N THR A 217 -23.14 4.08 -27.47
CA THR A 217 -21.88 4.80 -27.78
C THR A 217 -20.75 4.50 -26.80
N SER A 218 -20.98 3.63 -25.80
CA SER A 218 -19.97 3.30 -24.80
C SER A 218 -20.14 1.86 -24.33
N MET A 219 -19.03 1.15 -24.21
CA MET A 219 -18.99 -0.21 -23.70
C MET A 219 -19.54 -0.29 -22.27
N GLY A 220 -20.41 -1.28 -22.05
CA GLY A 220 -20.78 -1.71 -20.69
C GLY A 220 -19.75 -2.67 -20.11
N LEU A 221 -19.92 -3.04 -18.84
CA LEU A 221 -18.98 -3.93 -18.14
C LEU A 221 -18.83 -5.28 -18.85
N ARG A 222 -19.92 -5.91 -19.31
CA ARG A 222 -19.84 -7.19 -20.06
C ARG A 222 -19.03 -7.05 -21.35
N ALA A 223 -19.18 -5.95 -22.08
CA ALA A 223 -18.41 -5.72 -23.29
C ALA A 223 -16.92 -5.57 -23.00
N HIS A 224 -16.55 -4.88 -21.91
CA HIS A 224 -15.16 -4.78 -21.47
C HIS A 224 -14.57 -6.14 -21.09
N LEU A 225 -15.31 -6.94 -20.31
CA LEU A 225 -14.84 -8.27 -19.89
C LEU A 225 -14.73 -9.23 -21.08
N ASP A 226 -15.64 -9.14 -22.05
CA ASP A 226 -15.56 -9.91 -23.30
C ASP A 226 -14.33 -9.53 -24.12
N GLU A 227 -13.99 -8.25 -24.21
CA GLU A 227 -12.77 -7.80 -24.87
C GLU A 227 -11.52 -8.21 -24.07
N ALA A 228 -11.58 -8.18 -22.74
CA ALA A 228 -10.50 -8.63 -21.88
C ALA A 228 -10.20 -10.12 -22.08
N LEU A 229 -11.22 -10.97 -22.25
CA LEU A 229 -11.04 -12.38 -22.60
C LEU A 229 -10.31 -12.56 -23.95
N LYS A 230 -10.58 -11.71 -24.94
CA LYS A 230 -9.84 -11.74 -26.21
C LYS A 230 -8.38 -11.34 -26.02
N GLN A 231 -8.11 -10.27 -25.28
CA GLN A 231 -6.75 -9.79 -25.00
C GLN A 231 -5.94 -10.77 -24.12
N LYS A 232 -6.63 -11.51 -23.24
CA LYS A 232 -6.03 -12.52 -22.36
C LYS A 232 -5.29 -13.58 -23.18
N GLY A 233 -5.95 -14.13 -24.21
CA GLY A 233 -5.45 -15.30 -24.92
C GLY A 233 -5.22 -16.45 -23.94
N THR A 234 -4.02 -17.04 -23.95
CA THR A 234 -3.63 -18.14 -23.04
C THR A 234 -2.98 -17.68 -21.73
N GLY A 235 -2.58 -16.42 -21.60
CA GLY A 235 -1.87 -15.90 -20.42
C GLY A 235 -2.82 -15.34 -19.36
N GLU A 236 -2.30 -14.82 -18.26
CA GLU A 236 -3.11 -14.16 -17.22
C GLU A 236 -3.39 -12.70 -17.60
N LEU A 237 -4.57 -12.18 -17.26
CA LEU A 237 -4.94 -10.79 -17.54
C LEU A 237 -5.75 -10.16 -16.40
N VAL A 238 -5.32 -8.96 -15.99
CA VAL A 238 -5.99 -8.12 -15.00
C VAL A 238 -6.90 -7.11 -15.68
N VAL A 239 -8.14 -7.01 -15.23
CA VAL A 239 -9.06 -5.91 -15.56
C VAL A 239 -9.12 -4.97 -14.36
N GLN A 240 -8.98 -3.67 -14.58
CA GLN A 240 -9.01 -2.64 -13.54
C GLN A 240 -10.35 -1.91 -13.61
N LEU A 241 -11.13 -1.96 -12.54
CA LEU A 241 -12.44 -1.33 -12.42
C LEU A 241 -12.42 -0.29 -11.30
N VAL A 242 -13.05 0.85 -11.53
CA VAL A 242 -13.33 1.85 -10.50
C VAL A 242 -14.81 1.78 -10.16
N VAL A 243 -15.12 1.26 -8.98
CA VAL A 243 -16.48 1.21 -8.42
C VAL A 243 -16.72 2.56 -7.74
N TYR A 244 -17.53 3.43 -8.34
CA TYR A 244 -17.61 4.82 -7.90
C TYR A 244 -19.00 5.43 -8.09
N ASN A 245 -19.94 5.01 -7.24
CA ASN A 245 -21.31 5.50 -7.33
C ASN A 245 -22.02 5.56 -5.96
N LEU A 246 -21.28 5.76 -4.86
CA LEU A 246 -21.89 5.91 -3.54
C LEU A 246 -23.04 6.96 -3.50
N PRO A 247 -24.08 6.74 -2.68
CA PRO A 247 -25.07 7.78 -2.39
C PRO A 247 -24.40 9.02 -1.82
N GLY A 248 -24.72 10.20 -2.36
CA GLY A 248 -24.08 11.46 -1.93
C GLY A 248 -22.58 11.50 -2.22
N ARG A 249 -22.11 10.84 -3.29
CA ARG A 249 -20.72 10.83 -3.78
C ARG A 249 -20.09 12.23 -3.78
N ASP A 250 -18.79 12.28 -3.48
CA ASP A 250 -17.97 13.49 -3.41
C ASP A 250 -18.56 14.56 -2.49
N CYS A 251 -18.85 14.20 -1.24
CA CYS A 251 -19.52 15.12 -0.32
C CYS A 251 -18.75 16.44 -0.08
N ALA A 252 -17.46 16.53 -0.44
CA ALA A 252 -16.64 17.74 -0.34
C ALA A 252 -16.41 18.48 -1.67
N ALA A 253 -16.97 18.00 -2.78
CA ALA A 253 -16.82 18.57 -4.13
C ALA A 253 -18.16 18.63 -4.88
N LEU A 254 -18.13 19.12 -6.12
CA LEU A 254 -19.30 19.27 -7.01
C LEU A 254 -19.10 18.68 -8.42
N ALA A 255 -17.86 18.53 -8.88
CA ALA A 255 -17.57 18.29 -10.31
C ALA A 255 -17.98 16.89 -10.76
N SER A 256 -17.87 15.95 -9.84
CA SER A 256 -18.16 14.53 -10.05
C SER A 256 -19.26 14.07 -9.11
N ASN A 257 -20.22 14.95 -8.74
CA ASN A 257 -21.41 14.50 -8.00
C ASN A 257 -22.07 13.29 -8.66
N GLY A 258 -22.46 12.32 -7.83
CA GLY A 258 -23.09 11.07 -8.27
C GLY A 258 -24.56 11.24 -8.65
N GLU A 259 -25.09 10.27 -9.39
CA GLU A 259 -26.50 10.21 -9.73
C GLU A 259 -27.39 9.82 -8.53
N LEU A 260 -26.78 9.19 -7.50
CA LEU A 260 -27.48 8.75 -6.30
C LEU A 260 -27.41 9.82 -5.22
N GLY A 261 -28.57 10.33 -4.83
CA GLY A 261 -28.76 11.25 -3.73
C GLY A 261 -28.40 10.64 -2.37
N PRO A 262 -28.27 11.48 -1.32
CA PRO A 262 -27.69 11.11 -0.04
C PRO A 262 -28.43 9.99 0.72
N THR A 263 -29.71 9.73 0.40
CA THR A 263 -30.55 8.73 1.07
C THR A 263 -30.72 7.43 0.26
N GLU A 264 -30.12 7.34 -0.93
CA GLU A 264 -30.42 6.28 -1.91
C GLU A 264 -29.55 5.02 -1.76
N ILE A 265 -29.18 4.67 -0.51
CA ILE A 265 -28.36 3.48 -0.22
C ILE A 265 -29.01 2.17 -0.69
N GLY A 266 -30.34 2.10 -0.70
CA GLY A 266 -31.06 0.95 -1.26
C GLY A 266 -30.76 0.75 -2.74
N ARG A 267 -30.83 1.83 -3.54
CA ARG A 267 -30.55 1.78 -4.99
C ARG A 267 -29.09 1.48 -5.27
N TYR A 268 -28.16 2.06 -4.51
CA TYR A 268 -26.74 1.71 -4.61
C TYR A 268 -26.51 0.20 -4.44
N LYS A 269 -27.17 -0.43 -3.47
CA LYS A 269 -27.06 -1.87 -3.25
C LYS A 269 -27.68 -2.66 -4.41
N THR A 270 -28.95 -2.40 -4.74
CA THR A 270 -29.76 -3.28 -5.61
C THR A 270 -29.68 -2.97 -7.10
N GLU A 271 -29.42 -1.72 -7.48
CA GLU A 271 -29.37 -1.28 -8.88
C GLU A 271 -27.93 -1.10 -9.40
N TYR A 272 -26.94 -1.01 -8.49
CA TYR A 272 -25.55 -0.80 -8.86
C TYR A 272 -24.63 -1.96 -8.43
N ILE A 273 -24.44 -2.21 -7.14
CA ILE A 273 -23.53 -3.26 -6.65
C ILE A 273 -24.03 -4.68 -6.97
N ASP A 274 -25.32 -4.96 -6.83
CA ASP A 274 -25.89 -6.28 -7.12
C ASP A 274 -25.72 -6.67 -8.60
N PRO A 275 -26.11 -5.85 -9.59
CA PRO A 275 -25.85 -6.14 -11.01
C PRO A 275 -24.36 -6.24 -11.34
N LEU A 276 -23.52 -5.38 -10.74
CA LEU A 276 -22.07 -5.45 -10.87
C LEU A 276 -21.56 -6.84 -10.44
N ALA A 277 -21.86 -7.24 -9.20
CA ALA A 277 -21.43 -8.51 -8.64
C ALA A 277 -21.95 -9.71 -9.47
N ALA A 278 -23.18 -9.65 -9.95
CA ALA A 278 -23.75 -10.69 -10.81
C ALA A 278 -23.00 -10.84 -12.15
N ILE A 279 -22.53 -9.74 -12.74
CA ILE A 279 -21.70 -9.78 -13.94
C ILE A 279 -20.33 -10.36 -13.62
N LEU A 280 -19.68 -9.90 -12.56
CA LEU A 280 -18.32 -10.34 -12.21
C LEU A 280 -18.27 -11.83 -11.79
N ALA A 281 -19.35 -12.35 -11.21
CA ALA A 281 -19.48 -13.74 -10.77
C ALA A 281 -19.82 -14.72 -11.92
N ASP A 282 -20.10 -14.21 -13.13
CA ASP A 282 -20.38 -15.05 -14.29
C ASP A 282 -19.16 -15.94 -14.59
N SER A 283 -19.38 -17.26 -14.67
CA SER A 283 -18.30 -18.25 -14.85
C SER A 283 -17.53 -18.04 -16.15
N LYS A 284 -18.12 -17.34 -17.13
CA LYS A 284 -17.44 -16.89 -18.36
C LYS A 284 -16.17 -16.10 -18.05
N TYR A 285 -16.16 -15.31 -16.97
CA TYR A 285 -15.06 -14.41 -16.62
C TYR A 285 -14.13 -14.97 -15.53
N ALA A 286 -14.36 -16.19 -15.05
CA ALA A 286 -13.60 -16.79 -13.94
C ALA A 286 -12.08 -16.87 -14.21
N GLY A 287 -11.66 -16.87 -15.49
CA GLY A 287 -10.26 -16.85 -15.88
C GLY A 287 -9.59 -15.47 -15.85
N LEU A 288 -10.34 -14.37 -15.72
CA LEU A 288 -9.77 -13.03 -15.57
C LEU A 288 -9.43 -12.76 -14.11
N ARG A 289 -8.44 -11.90 -13.85
CA ARG A 289 -8.25 -11.28 -12.53
C ARG A 289 -8.92 -9.91 -12.57
N ILE A 290 -9.80 -9.61 -11.63
CA ILE A 290 -10.57 -8.36 -11.66
C ILE A 290 -10.22 -7.54 -10.43
N VAL A 291 -9.52 -6.43 -10.63
CA VAL A 291 -9.18 -5.49 -9.58
C VAL A 291 -10.27 -4.43 -9.50
N THR A 292 -10.78 -4.18 -8.31
CA THR A 292 -11.79 -3.16 -8.03
C THR A 292 -11.21 -2.11 -7.09
N THR A 293 -11.05 -0.88 -7.58
CA THR A 293 -10.86 0.29 -6.72
C THR A 293 -12.23 0.68 -6.17
N VAL A 294 -12.39 0.59 -4.86
CA VAL A 294 -13.69 0.76 -4.19
C VAL A 294 -13.80 2.19 -3.67
N GLU A 295 -14.69 2.94 -4.31
CA GLU A 295 -15.27 4.22 -3.90
C GLU A 295 -14.21 5.26 -3.53
N ILE A 296 -13.58 5.84 -4.56
CA ILE A 296 -12.65 6.96 -4.40
C ILE A 296 -13.35 8.19 -3.79
N ASP A 297 -12.55 9.10 -3.21
CA ASP A 297 -13.01 10.37 -2.63
C ASP A 297 -14.24 10.23 -1.69
N SER A 298 -14.27 9.14 -0.92
CA SER A 298 -15.41 8.78 -0.06
C SER A 298 -15.04 8.83 1.43
N LEU A 299 -14.59 7.72 2.00
CA LEU A 299 -14.32 7.54 3.42
C LEU A 299 -13.41 8.63 4.01
N PRO A 300 -12.30 9.04 3.38
CA PRO A 300 -11.43 10.02 4.01
C PRO A 300 -12.11 11.39 4.23
N ASN A 301 -13.15 11.73 3.45
CA ASN A 301 -13.96 12.92 3.70
C ASN A 301 -14.66 12.91 5.07
N LEU A 302 -14.99 11.74 5.61
CA LEU A 302 -15.64 11.64 6.94
C LEU A 302 -14.68 11.92 8.11
N VAL A 303 -13.36 11.96 7.83
CA VAL A 303 -12.32 12.34 8.77
C VAL A 303 -11.99 13.83 8.63
N THR A 304 -11.86 14.30 7.38
CA THR A 304 -11.28 15.61 7.09
C THR A 304 -12.30 16.69 6.80
N ASN A 305 -13.52 16.37 6.36
CA ASN A 305 -14.46 17.34 5.79
C ASN A 305 -15.82 17.32 6.50
N VAL A 306 -15.84 17.06 7.80
CA VAL A 306 -17.05 17.05 8.65
C VAL A 306 -16.95 18.05 9.80
N SER A 307 -18.09 18.43 10.36
CA SER A 307 -18.26 19.36 11.47
C SER A 307 -17.30 19.05 12.62
N GLY A 308 -16.71 20.13 13.16
CA GLY A 308 -15.55 20.07 14.06
C GLY A 308 -14.22 20.32 13.34
N ARG A 309 -14.19 20.26 12.00
CA ARG A 309 -13.06 20.69 11.16
C ARG A 309 -13.41 22.02 10.45
N PRO A 310 -12.45 22.93 10.24
CA PRO A 310 -12.66 24.13 9.43
C PRO A 310 -13.02 23.85 7.97
N THR A 311 -12.66 22.67 7.48
CA THR A 311 -12.84 22.16 6.12
C THR A 311 -14.20 21.50 5.88
N ALA A 312 -15.08 21.47 6.89
CA ALA A 312 -16.38 20.80 6.87
C ALA A 312 -17.28 21.21 5.69
N THR A 313 -18.10 20.27 5.22
CA THR A 313 -19.22 20.54 4.33
C THR A 313 -20.53 19.96 4.89
N PRO A 314 -21.69 20.61 4.64
CA PRO A 314 -22.98 20.05 5.04
C PRO A 314 -23.24 18.66 4.46
N ASN A 315 -22.81 18.41 3.22
CA ASN A 315 -23.01 17.11 2.56
C ASN A 315 -22.22 16.00 3.28
N CYS A 316 -20.98 16.25 3.68
CA CYS A 316 -20.20 15.25 4.41
C CYS A 316 -20.76 15.01 5.82
N ASP A 317 -21.32 16.04 6.45
CA ASP A 317 -22.04 15.86 7.72
C ASP A 317 -23.26 14.95 7.55
N VAL A 318 -24.02 15.08 6.46
CA VAL A 318 -25.13 14.18 6.15
C VAL A 318 -24.61 12.75 5.94
N MET A 319 -23.51 12.55 5.20
CA MET A 319 -22.93 11.22 4.95
C MET A 319 -22.37 10.55 6.20
N LYS A 320 -21.78 11.35 7.10
CA LYS A 320 -21.35 10.86 8.41
C LYS A 320 -22.53 10.50 9.30
N ALA A 321 -23.57 11.35 9.32
CA ALA A 321 -24.74 11.16 10.17
C ALA A 321 -25.58 9.94 9.77
N ASN A 322 -25.75 9.70 8.47
CA ASN A 322 -26.53 8.56 7.98
C ASN A 322 -25.72 7.25 7.83
N GLY A 323 -24.38 7.33 7.84
CA GLY A 323 -23.49 6.17 7.74
C GLY A 323 -23.37 5.56 6.33
N ASN A 324 -23.92 6.20 5.29
CA ASN A 324 -24.08 5.58 3.97
C ASN A 324 -22.76 5.28 3.27
N TYR A 325 -21.69 6.05 3.50
CA TYR A 325 -20.37 5.71 2.95
C TYR A 325 -19.81 4.42 3.57
N ILE A 326 -19.86 4.29 4.90
CA ILE A 326 -19.40 3.09 5.62
C ILE A 326 -20.22 1.87 5.22
N THR A 327 -21.55 2.01 5.20
CA THR A 327 -22.48 0.97 4.78
C THR A 327 -22.28 0.58 3.31
N GLY A 328 -22.15 1.55 2.41
CA GLY A 328 -21.99 1.29 0.98
C GLY A 328 -20.66 0.61 0.66
N VAL A 329 -19.55 1.07 1.25
CA VAL A 329 -18.24 0.43 1.09
C VAL A 329 -18.25 -0.98 1.67
N GLY A 330 -18.77 -1.18 2.89
CA GLY A 330 -18.86 -2.51 3.49
C GLY A 330 -19.70 -3.49 2.66
N TYR A 331 -20.82 -3.01 2.09
CA TYR A 331 -21.67 -3.82 1.22
C TYR A 331 -20.94 -4.21 -0.09
N ALA A 332 -20.27 -3.26 -0.74
CA ALA A 332 -19.48 -3.52 -1.94
C ALA A 332 -18.36 -4.54 -1.68
N LEU A 333 -17.58 -4.34 -0.62
CA LEU A 333 -16.50 -5.25 -0.23
C LEU A 333 -17.01 -6.67 0.01
N LYS A 334 -18.12 -6.83 0.74
CA LYS A 334 -18.72 -8.14 0.97
C LYS A 334 -19.14 -8.83 -0.33
N LYS A 335 -19.85 -8.12 -1.20
CA LYS A 335 -20.45 -8.71 -2.41
C LYS A 335 -19.40 -9.04 -3.45
N LEU A 336 -18.43 -8.14 -3.65
CA LEU A 336 -17.36 -8.31 -4.62
C LEU A 336 -16.27 -9.24 -4.09
N GLY A 337 -15.94 -9.16 -2.80
CA GLY A 337 -14.93 -10.00 -2.15
C GLY A 337 -15.27 -11.49 -2.15
N ALA A 338 -16.56 -11.83 -2.15
CA ALA A 338 -17.06 -13.20 -2.26
C ALA A 338 -16.80 -13.86 -3.63
N ILE A 339 -16.39 -13.09 -4.64
CA ILE A 339 -16.09 -13.59 -5.98
C ILE A 339 -14.62 -13.98 -6.05
N ALA A 340 -14.35 -15.23 -6.41
CA ALA A 340 -13.03 -15.86 -6.26
C ALA A 340 -11.90 -15.17 -7.04
N ASN A 341 -12.21 -14.47 -8.13
CA ASN A 341 -11.25 -13.79 -8.99
C ASN A 341 -11.32 -12.25 -8.90
N VAL A 342 -12.01 -11.70 -7.89
CA VAL A 342 -12.10 -10.26 -7.63
C VAL A 342 -11.19 -9.84 -6.46
N TYR A 343 -10.44 -8.76 -6.66
CA TYR A 343 -9.41 -8.24 -5.76
C TYR A 343 -9.77 -6.79 -5.39
N ASN A 344 -10.34 -6.58 -4.21
CA ASN A 344 -10.78 -5.25 -3.79
C ASN A 344 -9.62 -4.43 -3.21
N TYR A 345 -9.42 -3.23 -3.76
CA TYR A 345 -8.52 -2.21 -3.23
C TYR A 345 -9.34 -1.00 -2.78
N ILE A 346 -9.31 -0.69 -1.49
CA ILE A 346 -10.01 0.51 -0.97
C ILE A 346 -9.18 1.76 -1.32
N ASP A 347 -9.84 2.84 -1.74
CA ASP A 347 -9.15 4.12 -1.91
C ASP A 347 -8.71 4.71 -0.55
N ALA A 348 -7.44 5.06 -0.47
CA ALA A 348 -6.80 5.63 0.72
C ALA A 348 -6.32 7.08 0.47
N GLY A 349 -7.01 7.83 -0.40
CA GLY A 349 -6.66 9.21 -0.71
C GLY A 349 -5.23 9.35 -1.24
N HIS A 350 -4.50 10.34 -0.75
CA HIS A 350 -3.10 10.59 -1.11
C HIS A 350 -2.38 11.30 0.04
N HIS A 351 -1.04 11.40 -0.04
CA HIS A 351 -0.25 11.94 1.07
C HIS A 351 -0.63 13.40 1.39
N GLY A 352 -0.86 14.21 0.35
CA GLY A 352 -1.32 15.60 0.43
C GLY A 352 -2.75 15.78 0.95
N TRP A 353 -3.42 14.71 1.39
CA TRP A 353 -4.71 14.75 2.07
C TRP A 353 -4.64 14.11 3.46
N LEU A 354 -4.11 12.88 3.56
CA LEU A 354 -4.16 12.08 4.79
C LEU A 354 -2.80 11.94 5.48
N GLY A 355 -1.76 12.59 4.97
CA GLY A 355 -0.40 12.45 5.49
C GLY A 355 -0.12 13.12 6.84
N TRP A 356 -1.05 13.93 7.35
CA TRP A 356 -0.95 14.55 8.68
C TRP A 356 -1.34 13.58 9.80
N ASP A 357 -0.69 13.71 10.96
CA ASP A 357 -0.87 12.81 12.11
C ASP A 357 -2.36 12.69 12.54
N ASP A 358 -3.10 13.79 12.47
CA ASP A 358 -4.50 13.89 12.87
C ASP A 358 -5.51 13.42 11.80
N ASN A 359 -5.02 13.05 10.60
CA ASN A 359 -5.81 12.46 9.52
C ASN A 359 -5.43 10.99 9.30
N PHE A 360 -4.13 10.68 9.32
CA PHE A 360 -3.55 9.39 8.95
C PHE A 360 -4.12 8.22 9.77
N GLY A 361 -3.97 8.30 11.09
CA GLY A 361 -4.45 7.28 12.02
C GLY A 361 -5.97 7.10 11.96
N PRO A 362 -6.76 8.18 12.14
CA PRO A 362 -8.22 8.11 12.06
C PRO A 362 -8.76 7.57 10.73
N SER A 363 -8.09 7.86 9.60
CA SER A 363 -8.48 7.31 8.30
C SER A 363 -8.27 5.81 8.24
N ALA A 364 -7.13 5.30 8.73
CA ALA A 364 -6.88 3.86 8.81
C ALA A 364 -7.93 3.12 9.68
N GLU A 365 -8.32 3.70 10.81
CA GLU A 365 -9.38 3.13 11.66
C GLU A 365 -10.74 3.15 10.95
N LEU A 366 -11.07 4.23 10.22
CA LEU A 366 -12.30 4.32 9.44
C LEU A 366 -12.33 3.29 8.30
N PHE A 367 -11.20 3.05 7.62
CA PHE A 367 -11.09 2.00 6.62
C PHE A 367 -11.38 0.62 7.22
N LYS A 368 -10.85 0.34 8.42
CA LYS A 368 -11.14 -0.91 9.14
C LYS A 368 -12.63 -1.02 9.52
N GLN A 369 -13.22 0.09 9.96
CA GLN A 369 -14.65 0.15 10.28
C GLN A 369 -15.51 -0.18 9.06
N ALA A 370 -15.23 0.44 7.91
CA ALA A 370 -15.94 0.17 6.66
C ALA A 370 -15.73 -1.27 6.16
N ALA A 371 -14.49 -1.79 6.23
CA ALA A 371 -14.16 -3.16 5.86
C ALA A 371 -14.90 -4.22 6.71
N SER A 372 -15.37 -3.83 7.90
CA SER A 372 -16.11 -4.69 8.85
C SER A 372 -17.63 -4.42 8.88
N ALA A 373 -18.11 -3.48 8.07
CA ALA A 373 -19.53 -3.12 8.01
C ALA A 373 -20.33 -4.09 7.13
N GLU A 374 -21.66 -4.13 7.32
CA GLU A 374 -22.59 -4.94 6.51
C GLU A 374 -22.29 -6.46 6.47
N GLY A 375 -21.50 -6.95 7.42
CA GLY A 375 -21.02 -8.33 7.46
C GLY A 375 -19.89 -8.62 6.46
N SER A 376 -19.19 -7.59 5.98
CA SER A 376 -17.85 -7.75 5.41
C SER A 376 -16.82 -8.02 6.52
N THR A 377 -15.64 -8.50 6.13
CA THR A 377 -14.46 -8.58 6.99
C THR A 377 -13.26 -8.00 6.27
N VAL A 378 -12.16 -7.79 7.00
CA VAL A 378 -10.87 -7.35 6.43
C VAL A 378 -10.33 -8.33 5.37
N ASP A 379 -10.77 -9.60 5.36
CA ASP A 379 -10.37 -10.59 4.34
C ASP A 379 -10.97 -10.31 2.96
N ASN A 380 -12.03 -9.51 2.90
CA ASN A 380 -12.57 -9.02 1.63
C ASN A 380 -11.74 -7.86 1.04
N VAL A 381 -10.72 -7.39 1.74
CA VAL A 381 -9.83 -6.30 1.30
C VAL A 381 -8.49 -6.88 0.89
N HIS A 382 -8.22 -6.85 -0.41
CA HIS A 382 -6.95 -7.34 -0.96
C HIS A 382 -5.84 -6.31 -0.76
N GLY A 383 -6.18 -5.02 -0.80
CA GLY A 383 -5.22 -3.95 -0.64
C GLY A 383 -5.85 -2.57 -0.57
N PHE A 384 -5.03 -1.56 -0.80
CA PHE A 384 -5.44 -0.16 -0.88
C PHE A 384 -4.81 0.51 -2.09
N ILE A 385 -5.45 1.55 -2.62
CA ILE A 385 -4.88 2.40 -3.68
C ILE A 385 -4.73 3.83 -3.17
N VAL A 386 -3.65 4.49 -3.55
CA VAL A 386 -3.43 5.91 -3.29
C VAL A 386 -3.29 6.69 -4.60
N ASN A 387 -3.49 8.01 -4.52
CA ASN A 387 -3.33 8.97 -5.60
C ASN A 387 -4.34 8.82 -6.76
N THR A 388 -5.43 8.07 -6.58
CA THR A 388 -6.42 7.84 -7.64
C THR A 388 -6.94 9.17 -8.20
N ALA A 389 -6.78 9.37 -9.52
CA ALA A 389 -7.12 10.62 -10.20
C ALA A 389 -6.46 11.90 -9.62
N ASN A 390 -5.33 11.78 -8.92
CA ASN A 390 -4.62 12.89 -8.33
C ASN A 390 -3.22 13.04 -8.96
N TYR A 391 -2.40 13.94 -8.41
CA TYR A 391 -1.17 14.43 -9.03
C TYR A 391 0.03 14.41 -8.09
N SER A 392 -0.11 13.87 -6.87
CA SER A 392 1.00 13.85 -5.92
C SER A 392 2.16 13.03 -6.46
N ALA A 393 3.39 13.59 -6.38
CA ALA A 393 4.58 12.96 -6.94
C ALA A 393 4.75 11.52 -6.41
N LEU A 394 5.17 10.61 -7.29
CA LEU A 394 5.44 9.23 -6.90
C LEU A 394 6.52 9.16 -5.80
N LYS A 395 7.59 9.93 -5.99
CA LYS A 395 8.73 10.04 -5.08
C LYS A 395 9.40 11.39 -5.24
N GLU A 396 9.72 12.07 -4.13
CA GLU A 396 10.53 13.30 -4.13
C GLU A 396 11.98 12.93 -3.77
N ASP A 397 12.93 13.21 -4.68
CA ASP A 397 14.34 12.81 -4.50
C ASP A 397 15.26 13.97 -4.11
N HIS A 398 14.79 15.22 -4.25
CA HIS A 398 15.62 16.42 -4.11
C HIS A 398 15.58 17.03 -2.70
N PHE A 399 14.75 16.52 -1.81
CA PHE A 399 14.75 16.82 -0.38
C PHE A 399 14.10 15.68 0.37
N LYS A 400 14.39 15.58 1.67
CA LYS A 400 13.80 14.59 2.57
C LYS A 400 12.99 15.27 3.65
N ILE A 401 11.98 14.57 4.20
CA ILE A 401 11.14 15.13 5.27
C ILE A 401 11.95 15.46 6.54
N GLU A 402 13.10 14.80 6.75
CA GLU A 402 14.02 15.05 7.86
C GLU A 402 14.98 16.23 7.63
N ASP A 403 15.04 16.79 6.43
CA ASP A 403 15.96 17.88 6.12
C ASP A 403 15.66 19.13 6.95
N SER A 404 16.69 19.96 7.11
CA SER A 404 16.57 21.29 7.71
C SER A 404 17.42 22.31 6.95
N VAL A 405 16.95 23.56 6.92
CA VAL A 405 17.66 24.70 6.34
C VAL A 405 17.82 25.73 7.44
N ASN A 406 19.07 26.05 7.81
CA ASN A 406 19.40 27.00 8.88
C ASN A 406 18.70 26.69 10.23
N GLY A 407 18.59 25.40 10.57
CA GLY A 407 17.94 24.94 11.80
C GLY A 407 16.41 24.88 11.75
N THR A 408 15.78 25.28 10.64
CA THR A 408 14.34 25.14 10.41
C THR A 408 14.06 23.85 9.63
N SER A 409 13.20 22.97 10.14
CA SER A 409 12.80 21.73 9.44
C SER A 409 12.02 22.05 8.17
N VAL A 410 12.22 21.27 7.10
CA VAL A 410 11.45 21.44 5.86
C VAL A 410 9.94 21.24 6.05
N ARG A 411 9.53 20.51 7.10
CA ARG A 411 8.12 20.40 7.51
C ARG A 411 7.47 21.73 7.82
N GLN A 412 8.24 22.77 8.14
CA GLN A 412 7.74 24.12 8.35
C GLN A 412 7.55 24.92 7.05
N SER A 413 7.95 24.37 5.89
CA SER A 413 7.67 25.01 4.60
C SER A 413 6.17 25.05 4.34
N LYS A 414 5.71 26.07 3.61
CA LYS A 414 4.29 26.26 3.27
C LYS A 414 3.72 25.13 2.42
N TRP A 415 4.57 24.46 1.64
CA TRP A 415 4.15 23.36 0.78
C TRP A 415 3.91 22.07 1.59
N ILE A 416 4.83 21.74 2.49
CA ILE A 416 4.73 20.51 3.31
C ILE A 416 3.76 20.70 4.47
N ASP A 417 3.73 21.89 5.07
CA ASP A 417 2.79 22.29 6.13
C ASP A 417 2.61 21.24 7.24
N TRP A 418 3.72 20.78 7.80
CA TRP A 418 3.78 19.74 8.84
C TRP A 418 3.29 18.35 8.45
N ASN A 419 3.05 18.07 7.17
CA ASN A 419 2.83 16.70 6.70
C ASN A 419 4.02 15.79 7.08
N ARG A 420 3.77 14.48 7.21
CA ARG A 420 4.80 13.46 7.48
C ARG A 420 5.41 12.89 6.20
N TYR A 421 4.82 13.18 5.06
CA TYR A 421 5.18 12.60 3.77
C TYR A 421 5.25 13.71 2.73
N THR A 422 6.09 13.50 1.72
CA THR A 422 6.29 14.41 0.58
C THR A 422 5.92 13.78 -0.75
N ASP A 423 5.61 12.48 -0.73
CA ASP A 423 5.33 11.68 -1.92
C ASP A 423 4.45 10.47 -1.61
N GLU A 424 3.95 9.84 -2.67
CA GLU A 424 3.02 8.72 -2.56
C GLU A 424 3.70 7.41 -2.16
N LEU A 425 4.96 7.17 -2.54
CA LEU A 425 5.63 5.92 -2.20
C LEU A 425 5.83 5.78 -0.68
N SER A 426 6.36 6.82 -0.03
CA SER A 426 6.56 6.82 1.42
C SER A 426 5.23 6.75 2.17
N TYR A 427 4.22 7.49 1.71
CA TYR A 427 2.87 7.47 2.26
C TYR A 427 2.21 6.09 2.14
N ALA A 428 2.25 5.47 0.95
CA ALA A 428 1.64 4.16 0.72
C ALA A 428 2.26 3.09 1.62
N GLN A 429 3.59 3.08 1.74
CA GLN A 429 4.30 2.11 2.59
C GLN A 429 3.98 2.29 4.07
N ALA A 430 3.89 3.55 4.54
CA ALA A 430 3.50 3.82 5.91
C ALA A 430 2.03 3.45 6.17
N MET A 431 1.12 3.78 5.24
CA MET A 431 -0.30 3.47 5.35
C MET A 431 -0.51 1.95 5.41
N ARG A 432 0.19 1.19 4.54
CA ARG A 432 0.24 -0.28 4.60
C ARG A 432 0.64 -0.77 5.98
N ALA A 433 1.76 -0.27 6.52
CA ALA A 433 2.26 -0.69 7.83
C ALA A 433 1.23 -0.40 8.94
N LYS A 434 0.59 0.76 8.93
CA LYS A 434 -0.48 1.11 9.87
C LYS A 434 -1.68 0.19 9.73
N LEU A 435 -2.16 -0.09 8.52
CA LEU A 435 -3.28 -0.97 8.25
C LEU A 435 -3.02 -2.40 8.75
N VAL A 436 -1.85 -2.96 8.47
CA VAL A 436 -1.44 -4.27 9.01
C VAL A 436 -1.40 -4.24 10.54
N SER A 437 -0.86 -3.18 11.15
CA SER A 437 -0.79 -3.06 12.62
C SER A 437 -2.15 -3.06 13.31
N ILE A 438 -3.20 -2.64 12.59
CA ILE A 438 -4.58 -2.63 13.11
C ILE A 438 -5.40 -3.84 12.66
N GLY A 439 -4.78 -4.86 12.07
CA GLY A 439 -5.41 -6.17 11.83
C GLY A 439 -5.91 -6.41 10.40
N PHE A 440 -5.52 -5.60 9.42
CA PHE A 440 -5.59 -6.05 8.03
C PHE A 440 -4.55 -7.14 7.74
N ASN A 441 -4.77 -7.91 6.68
CA ASN A 441 -3.89 -9.00 6.29
C ASN A 441 -2.44 -8.51 6.08
N SER A 442 -1.45 -9.22 6.62
CA SER A 442 -0.03 -8.88 6.48
C SER A 442 0.45 -8.87 5.03
N ASN A 443 -0.26 -9.56 4.13
CA ASN A 443 0.01 -9.65 2.71
C ASN A 443 -0.73 -8.58 1.90
N LEU A 444 -1.51 -7.68 2.53
CA LEU A 444 -2.19 -6.62 1.78
C LEU A 444 -1.18 -5.82 0.95
N GLY A 445 -1.55 -5.50 -0.29
CA GLY A 445 -0.73 -4.72 -1.21
C GLY A 445 -1.24 -3.29 -1.41
N MET A 446 -0.36 -2.41 -1.85
CA MET A 446 -0.71 -1.03 -2.21
C MET A 446 -0.65 -0.83 -3.72
N LEU A 447 -1.58 -0.07 -4.27
CA LEU A 447 -1.49 0.49 -5.62
C LEU A 447 -1.22 1.99 -5.54
N ILE A 448 -0.51 2.51 -6.54
CA ILE A 448 -0.34 3.95 -6.72
C ILE A 448 -0.81 4.31 -8.11
N ASP A 449 -1.82 5.18 -8.22
CA ASP A 449 -2.20 5.76 -9.50
C ASP A 449 -1.12 6.74 -9.97
N THR A 450 -0.43 6.37 -11.04
CA THR A 450 0.69 7.09 -11.65
C THR A 450 0.32 7.72 -12.98
N SER A 451 -0.98 7.76 -13.31
CA SER A 451 -1.49 8.27 -14.58
C SER A 451 -1.02 9.69 -14.91
N ARG A 452 -0.91 10.58 -13.92
CA ARG A 452 -0.70 12.03 -14.14
C ARG A 452 0.26 12.70 -13.16
N ASN A 453 1.11 11.92 -12.47
CA ASN A 453 1.98 12.42 -11.41
C ASN A 453 3.47 12.47 -11.76
N GLY A 454 3.83 12.43 -13.05
CA GLY A 454 5.23 12.41 -13.48
C GLY A 454 5.93 13.75 -13.27
N TRP A 455 5.24 14.86 -13.47
CA TRP A 455 5.80 16.22 -13.36
C TRP A 455 7.12 16.41 -14.12
N GLY A 456 7.20 15.87 -15.33
CA GLY A 456 8.33 16.03 -16.24
C GLY A 456 8.33 17.37 -16.96
N GLY A 457 8.85 17.33 -18.18
CA GLY A 457 9.08 18.52 -19.01
C GLY A 457 10.28 19.34 -18.55
N THR A 458 10.54 20.43 -19.26
CA THR A 458 11.70 21.31 -19.03
C THR A 458 11.66 22.06 -17.69
N GLN A 459 10.51 22.04 -17.01
CA GLN A 459 10.33 22.68 -15.70
C GLN A 459 10.59 21.73 -14.52
N ARG A 460 10.84 20.43 -14.77
CA ARG A 460 11.18 19.49 -13.70
C ARG A 460 12.54 19.88 -13.08
N PRO A 461 12.63 20.09 -11.76
CA PRO A 461 13.90 20.38 -11.11
C PRO A 461 14.93 19.27 -11.32
N THR A 462 16.18 19.65 -11.59
CA THR A 462 17.31 18.73 -11.76
C THR A 462 18.12 18.52 -10.48
N GLY A 463 17.74 19.19 -9.38
CA GLY A 463 18.40 19.11 -8.08
C GLY A 463 17.63 19.84 -7.00
N PRO A 464 18.14 19.84 -5.75
CA PRO A 464 17.57 20.60 -4.63
C PRO A 464 17.49 22.10 -4.91
N GLY A 465 16.54 22.77 -4.23
CA GLY A 465 16.50 24.23 -4.19
C GLY A 465 17.65 24.85 -3.39
N ALA A 466 17.71 26.17 -3.38
CA ALA A 466 18.75 26.88 -2.63
C ALA A 466 18.53 26.78 -1.11
N LEU A 467 19.60 26.53 -0.35
CA LEU A 467 19.60 26.42 1.12
C LEU A 467 19.55 27.81 1.82
N THR A 468 18.64 28.68 1.39
CA THR A 468 18.46 30.03 1.98
C THR A 468 17.38 30.04 3.05
N ASN A 469 16.25 29.36 2.79
CA ASN A 469 15.17 29.07 3.73
C ASN A 469 14.40 27.83 3.25
N VAL A 470 13.61 27.24 4.14
CA VAL A 470 12.88 25.99 3.84
C VAL A 470 11.92 26.10 2.66
N ASP A 471 11.24 27.24 2.48
CA ASP A 471 10.33 27.43 1.34
C ASP A 471 11.09 27.46 0.01
N THR A 472 12.26 28.12 -0.03
CA THR A 472 13.08 28.21 -1.25
C THR A 472 13.73 26.87 -1.59
N TYR A 473 14.17 26.14 -0.56
CA TYR A 473 14.74 24.80 -0.71
C TYR A 473 13.69 23.81 -1.26
N VAL A 474 12.52 23.74 -0.63
CA VAL A 474 11.44 22.83 -1.04
C VAL A 474 10.88 23.22 -2.41
N ASN A 475 10.54 24.50 -2.65
CA ASN A 475 9.99 24.92 -3.94
C ASN A 475 10.98 24.78 -5.10
N GLY A 476 12.28 24.93 -4.83
CA GLY A 476 13.31 24.74 -5.86
C GLY A 476 13.56 23.26 -6.20
N GLY A 477 13.25 22.34 -5.28
CA GLY A 477 13.51 20.91 -5.44
C GLY A 477 12.29 20.05 -5.81
N ARG A 478 11.07 20.46 -5.44
CA ARG A 478 9.87 19.61 -5.61
C ARG A 478 9.50 19.34 -7.06
N PHE A 479 9.21 18.07 -7.34
CA PHE A 479 8.66 17.65 -8.62
C PHE A 479 7.22 18.08 -8.76
N ASP A 480 6.39 17.86 -7.73
CA ASP A 480 5.02 18.35 -7.72
C ASP A 480 5.03 19.88 -7.75
N ARG A 481 4.48 20.47 -8.82
CA ARG A 481 4.51 21.92 -9.07
C ARG A 481 3.15 22.61 -8.84
N ARG A 482 2.17 21.95 -8.21
CA ARG A 482 0.90 22.62 -7.89
C ARG A 482 1.12 23.80 -6.95
N LEU A 483 0.11 24.66 -6.85
CA LEU A 483 0.12 25.78 -5.92
C LEU A 483 -0.15 25.30 -4.49
N ASN A 484 -1.01 24.28 -4.34
CA ASN A 484 -1.28 23.63 -3.07
C ASN A 484 -1.58 22.13 -3.29
N PRO A 485 -1.20 21.22 -2.37
CA PRO A 485 -1.52 19.78 -2.49
C PRO A 485 -3.02 19.47 -2.57
N GLY A 486 -3.88 20.35 -2.06
CA GLY A 486 -5.34 20.26 -2.17
C GLY A 486 -5.91 20.70 -3.53
N ASN A 487 -5.06 21.08 -4.49
CA ASN A 487 -5.48 21.33 -5.88
C ASN A 487 -5.56 20.00 -6.64
N TRP A 488 -6.76 19.60 -7.03
CA TRP A 488 -7.05 18.28 -7.58
C TRP A 488 -7.62 18.29 -9.00
N CYS A 489 -8.18 19.41 -9.48
CA CYS A 489 -8.89 19.40 -10.77
C CYS A 489 -8.00 19.91 -11.92
N ASN A 490 -7.88 19.12 -12.97
CA ASN A 490 -7.27 19.47 -14.26
C ASN A 490 -5.95 20.26 -14.13
N GLN A 491 -5.04 19.77 -13.29
CA GLN A 491 -3.88 20.56 -12.87
C GLN A 491 -2.94 20.89 -14.02
N SER A 492 -2.67 22.19 -14.19
CA SER A 492 -1.74 22.68 -15.21
C SER A 492 -0.30 22.28 -14.89
N GLY A 493 0.47 21.95 -15.93
CA GLY A 493 1.87 21.57 -15.82
C GLY A 493 2.10 20.13 -15.36
N ALA A 494 1.04 19.37 -15.12
CA ALA A 494 1.07 17.94 -14.85
C ALA A 494 1.65 17.16 -16.05
N GLY A 495 2.04 15.91 -15.80
CA GLY A 495 2.68 15.04 -16.78
C GLY A 495 2.37 13.58 -16.52
N LEU A 496 2.34 12.74 -17.56
CA LEU A 496 2.21 11.29 -17.38
C LEU A 496 3.32 10.77 -16.45
N GLY A 497 2.98 9.92 -15.49
CA GLY A 497 3.95 9.31 -14.59
C GLY A 497 4.60 8.05 -15.15
N GLU A 498 5.10 7.23 -14.22
CA GLU A 498 5.50 5.85 -14.51
C GLU A 498 4.37 5.11 -15.22
N ARG A 499 4.72 4.27 -16.19
CA ARG A 499 3.72 3.44 -16.87
C ARG A 499 3.31 2.30 -15.94
N PRO A 500 2.13 1.69 -16.15
CA PRO A 500 1.66 0.59 -15.31
C PRO A 500 2.72 -0.52 -15.20
N GLN A 501 3.09 -0.86 -13.96
CA GLN A 501 4.19 -1.75 -13.65
C GLN A 501 3.84 -2.59 -12.42
N ALA A 502 3.97 -3.92 -12.53
CA ALA A 502 3.76 -4.83 -11.41
C ALA A 502 4.98 -4.87 -10.48
N ALA A 503 4.72 -4.96 -9.17
CA ALA A 503 5.69 -5.10 -8.09
C ALA A 503 6.89 -4.13 -8.15
N PRO A 504 6.68 -2.80 -8.32
CA PRO A 504 7.79 -1.86 -8.52
C PRO A 504 8.59 -1.58 -7.25
N ALA A 505 7.99 -1.79 -6.06
CA ALA A 505 8.62 -1.55 -4.77
C ALA A 505 8.02 -2.45 -3.68
N ALA A 506 8.71 -2.58 -2.55
CA ALA A 506 8.23 -3.37 -1.42
C ALA A 506 6.88 -2.86 -0.92
N GLY A 507 5.92 -3.77 -0.77
CA GLY A 507 4.55 -3.47 -0.35
C GLY A 507 3.68 -2.81 -1.42
N ILE A 508 4.20 -2.57 -2.63
CA ILE A 508 3.45 -2.01 -3.76
C ILE A 508 3.17 -3.12 -4.77
N ASP A 509 1.90 -3.44 -4.97
CA ASP A 509 1.47 -4.46 -5.93
C ASP A 509 1.65 -4.00 -7.37
N ALA A 510 1.30 -2.75 -7.66
CA ALA A 510 1.53 -2.15 -8.96
C ALA A 510 1.47 -0.61 -8.92
N TYR A 511 2.23 0.00 -9.82
CA TYR A 511 1.85 1.31 -10.36
C TYR A 511 0.77 1.07 -11.41
N VAL A 512 -0.28 1.87 -11.36
CA VAL A 512 -1.45 1.73 -12.23
C VAL A 512 -1.81 3.07 -12.86
N TRP A 513 -2.48 3.05 -14.00
CA TRP A 513 -3.18 4.23 -14.52
C TRP A 513 -4.66 4.03 -14.27
N MET A 514 -5.12 4.44 -13.09
CA MET A 514 -6.52 4.21 -12.71
C MET A 514 -7.42 5.28 -13.34
N LYS A 515 -7.03 6.56 -13.25
CA LYS A 515 -7.60 7.62 -14.09
C LYS A 515 -7.03 7.55 -15.51
N PRO A 516 -7.86 7.42 -16.56
CA PRO A 516 -7.38 7.44 -17.92
C PRO A 516 -6.83 8.83 -18.28
N PRO A 517 -5.55 8.96 -18.67
CA PRO A 517 -5.00 10.25 -19.04
C PRO A 517 -5.76 10.89 -20.20
N GLY A 518 -6.01 12.19 -20.11
CA GLY A 518 -6.79 12.95 -21.10
C GLY A 518 -8.30 13.00 -20.81
N GLU A 519 -8.79 12.28 -19.81
CA GLU A 519 -10.17 12.49 -19.33
C GLU A 519 -10.20 13.60 -18.28
N SER A 520 -11.06 14.60 -18.49
CA SER A 520 -11.25 15.73 -17.58
C SER A 520 -11.64 15.28 -16.17
N ASP A 521 -11.22 16.06 -15.18
CA ASP A 521 -11.64 15.92 -13.78
C ASP A 521 -12.96 16.65 -13.50
N GLY A 522 -13.35 17.60 -14.35
CA GLY A 522 -14.51 18.45 -14.14
C GLY A 522 -14.53 19.65 -15.09
N ALA A 523 -15.72 20.22 -15.31
CA ALA A 523 -15.86 21.36 -16.19
C ALA A 523 -15.29 22.64 -15.57
N SER A 524 -14.58 23.45 -16.36
CA SER A 524 -14.01 24.72 -15.87
C SER A 524 -15.04 25.87 -15.79
N LYS A 525 -16.28 25.60 -16.20
CA LYS A 525 -17.44 26.48 -16.17
C LYS A 525 -18.71 25.63 -16.12
N GLU A 526 -19.85 26.26 -15.87
CA GLU A 526 -21.13 25.57 -15.96
C GLU A 526 -21.39 25.06 -17.38
N ILE A 527 -21.70 23.77 -17.50
CA ILE A 527 -22.06 23.09 -18.75
C ILE A 527 -23.35 22.30 -18.47
N PRO A 528 -24.49 22.69 -19.09
CA PRO A 528 -25.72 21.91 -18.99
C PRO A 528 -25.50 20.46 -19.44
N ASN A 529 -25.96 19.51 -18.64
CA ASN A 529 -25.80 18.08 -18.90
C ASN A 529 -26.90 17.25 -18.24
N ASP A 530 -27.06 16.02 -18.70
CA ASP A 530 -28.00 15.00 -18.19
C ASP A 530 -27.29 13.91 -17.37
N GLU A 531 -26.02 14.13 -17.01
CA GLU A 531 -25.19 13.17 -16.27
C GLU A 531 -25.17 13.45 -14.76
N GLY A 532 -25.87 14.48 -14.28
CA GLY A 532 -25.89 14.90 -12.88
C GLY A 532 -24.61 15.61 -12.41
N LYS A 533 -23.70 15.95 -13.33
CA LYS A 533 -22.40 16.57 -13.02
C LYS A 533 -22.56 18.07 -12.79
N GLY A 534 -22.03 18.57 -11.68
CA GLY A 534 -22.06 19.98 -11.31
C GLY A 534 -20.85 20.77 -11.80
N PHE A 535 -20.88 22.08 -11.59
CA PHE A 535 -19.72 22.96 -11.74
C PHE A 535 -19.02 23.15 -10.39
N ASP A 536 -17.83 22.57 -10.24
CA ASP A 536 -16.96 22.82 -9.10
C ASP A 536 -15.96 23.92 -9.43
N ARG A 537 -15.89 24.92 -8.55
CA ARG A 537 -14.94 26.02 -8.72
C ARG A 537 -13.48 25.59 -8.52
N MET A 538 -13.20 24.44 -7.92
CA MET A 538 -11.86 23.86 -7.94
C MET A 538 -11.37 23.51 -9.36
N CYS A 539 -12.28 23.41 -10.34
CA CYS A 539 -11.96 23.26 -11.77
C CYS A 539 -11.94 24.59 -12.53
N ASP A 540 -12.34 25.70 -11.92
CA ASP A 540 -12.33 27.05 -12.49
C ASP A 540 -10.95 27.70 -12.27
N PRO A 541 -10.20 28.03 -13.35
CA PRO A 541 -8.87 28.64 -13.23
C PRO A 541 -8.87 29.99 -12.52
N THR A 542 -10.02 30.66 -12.44
CA THR A 542 -10.18 31.98 -11.79
C THR A 542 -10.55 31.86 -10.31
N TYR A 543 -10.81 30.66 -9.81
CA TYR A 543 -11.19 30.46 -8.42
C TYR A 543 -10.00 30.65 -7.48
N THR A 544 -10.18 31.51 -6.48
CA THR A 544 -9.18 31.84 -5.45
C THR A 544 -9.15 30.83 -4.29
N GLY A 545 -9.78 29.67 -4.47
CA GLY A 545 -9.75 28.60 -3.48
C GLY A 545 -10.65 28.81 -2.26
N ASN A 546 -10.44 27.91 -1.30
CA ASN A 546 -11.05 27.92 0.03
C ASN A 546 -10.08 27.28 1.03
N ILE A 547 -10.49 27.13 2.28
CA ILE A 547 -9.64 26.57 3.33
C ILE A 547 -9.06 25.18 3.01
N ARG A 548 -9.75 24.32 2.23
CA ARG A 548 -9.28 22.97 1.87
C ARG A 548 -8.06 22.99 0.94
N ASN A 549 -7.85 24.07 0.18
CA ASN A 549 -6.65 24.24 -0.66
C ASN A 549 -5.79 25.43 -0.20
N GLY A 550 -5.90 25.81 1.08
CA GLY A 550 -5.14 26.92 1.66
C GLY A 550 -5.48 28.31 1.09
N ASN A 551 -6.69 28.50 0.55
CA ASN A 551 -7.13 29.71 -0.16
C ASN A 551 -6.20 30.07 -1.33
N SER A 552 -5.76 29.03 -2.06
CA SER A 552 -4.90 29.17 -3.24
C SER A 552 -5.74 29.19 -4.51
N MET A 553 -5.22 29.80 -5.59
CA MET A 553 -5.80 29.60 -6.92
C MET A 553 -5.90 28.10 -7.23
N SER A 554 -6.92 27.69 -7.98
CA SER A 554 -7.16 26.27 -8.29
C SER A 554 -6.01 25.59 -9.04
N GLY A 555 -5.27 26.35 -9.87
CA GLY A 555 -4.24 25.81 -10.75
C GLY A 555 -4.80 24.94 -11.89
N SER A 556 -6.11 24.97 -12.12
CA SER A 556 -6.76 24.17 -13.15
C SER A 556 -6.57 24.75 -14.56
N LEU A 557 -6.58 23.88 -15.56
CA LEU A 557 -6.59 24.26 -16.96
C LEU A 557 -7.95 24.88 -17.36
N PRO A 558 -7.95 25.91 -18.24
CA PRO A 558 -9.17 26.50 -18.77
C PRO A 558 -9.85 25.60 -19.81
N ASP A 559 -11.10 25.95 -20.14
CA ASP A 559 -11.91 25.29 -21.17
C ASP A 559 -12.04 23.75 -21.01
N ALA A 560 -11.97 23.29 -19.76
CA ALA A 560 -12.12 21.88 -19.45
C ALA A 560 -13.58 21.43 -19.64
N PRO A 561 -13.82 20.27 -20.28
CA PRO A 561 -15.15 19.69 -20.42
C PRO A 561 -15.60 19.01 -19.12
N LEU A 562 -16.82 18.48 -19.10
CA LEU A 562 -17.35 17.69 -17.98
C LEU A 562 -16.41 16.54 -17.59
N ALA A 563 -16.45 16.13 -16.32
CA ALA A 563 -15.67 15.01 -15.81
C ALA A 563 -15.84 13.75 -16.67
N GLY A 564 -14.74 13.06 -16.98
CA GLY A 564 -14.72 11.86 -17.82
C GLY A 564 -14.79 12.12 -19.33
N LYS A 565 -15.06 13.35 -19.77
CA LYS A 565 -15.00 13.70 -21.20
C LYS A 565 -13.55 13.94 -21.63
N TRP A 566 -13.29 13.72 -22.92
CA TRP A 566 -11.96 13.88 -23.50
C TRP A 566 -11.53 15.35 -23.49
N PHE A 567 -10.34 15.61 -22.97
CA PHE A 567 -9.75 16.92 -22.82
C PHE A 567 -8.39 16.96 -23.54
N SER A 568 -8.43 17.26 -24.83
CA SER A 568 -7.27 17.24 -25.73
C SER A 568 -6.10 18.09 -25.20
N ALA A 569 -6.37 19.31 -24.73
CA ALA A 569 -5.32 20.19 -24.21
C ALA A 569 -4.57 19.59 -23.01
N GLN A 570 -5.31 19.00 -22.06
CA GLN A 570 -4.70 18.30 -20.93
C GLN A 570 -3.92 17.06 -21.40
N PHE A 571 -4.47 16.26 -22.31
CA PHE A 571 -3.75 15.08 -22.83
C PHE A 571 -2.42 15.45 -23.50
N GLN A 572 -2.41 16.51 -24.31
CA GLN A 572 -1.20 17.02 -24.96
C GLN A 572 -0.18 17.53 -23.94
N GLU A 573 -0.62 18.24 -22.89
CA GLU A 573 0.26 18.69 -21.80
C GLU A 573 0.84 17.49 -21.02
N LEU A 574 0.02 16.49 -20.72
CA LEU A 574 0.43 15.26 -20.04
C LEU A 574 1.51 14.50 -20.83
N LEU A 575 1.33 14.34 -22.15
CA LEU A 575 2.32 13.73 -23.05
C LEU A 575 3.64 14.50 -23.04
N LYS A 576 3.57 15.83 -23.18
CA LYS A 576 4.73 16.71 -23.24
C LYS A 576 5.56 16.65 -21.95
N ASN A 577 4.88 16.58 -20.81
CA ASN A 577 5.51 16.61 -19.50
C ASN A 577 5.67 15.22 -18.88
N ALA A 578 5.61 14.15 -19.68
CA ALA A 578 5.77 12.79 -19.18
C ALA A 578 7.12 12.59 -18.45
N HIS A 579 7.08 11.90 -17.31
CA HIS A 579 8.27 11.42 -16.62
C HIS A 579 8.02 10.02 -16.01
N PRO A 580 8.83 9.00 -16.37
CA PRO A 580 9.94 9.06 -17.33
C PRO A 580 9.50 9.47 -18.74
N ALA A 581 10.40 9.98 -19.59
CA ALA A 581 10.03 10.39 -20.95
C ALA A 581 9.48 9.21 -21.80
N LEU A 582 8.72 9.52 -22.86
CA LEU A 582 8.00 8.56 -23.73
C LEU A 582 8.72 8.11 -24.99
#